data_AF-A0A2D7XAR1-F1
#
_entry.id   AF-A0A2D7XAR1-F1
#
_cell.length_a   1.000
_cell.length_b   1.000
_cell.length_c   1.000
_cell.angle_alpha   90.00
_cell.angle_beta   90.00
_cell.angle_gamma   90.00
#
_symmetry.space_group_name_H-M   'P 1'
#
loop_
_entity.id
_entity.type
_entity.pdbx_description
1 polymer ?
#
loop_
_entity_poly.entity_id
_entity_poly.type
_entity_poly.pdbx_seq_one_letter_code
_entity_poly.pdbx_strand_id
1 'polypeptide(L)'
;MIQLPATFEIDSNQTVNVIIINFTDHPFKDGDVVRFASEHSQLQYWEENYSVVVLNANQFKFEDVPDEVFNPINITLTEVHGTTGSCTVALQSLRIPASVKLSPEFQSLEPSAEIELFKFTFDKNVNGQTIDPYYYHAGTNEINTNLVFNSITYVALPVKVTGFDKTTKGTMPRPKFEIANTDSAISALFILYNPIHAEVLRIKTCKKFLDAVNFTSGTNATADPTAIFEADDRWYVDRVVNENPQTVALELSGKIDMTNLRLPKRRFRESKVKI
;
A
#
# COMPACT_ATOMS: atom_id res chain seq x y z
N MET A 1 -3.23 -9.42 -14.17
CA MET A 1 -4.29 -10.07 -13.38
C MET A 1 -4.08 -11.55 -13.55
N ILE A 2 -3.62 -12.24 -12.50
CA ILE A 2 -3.28 -13.67 -12.56
C ILE A 2 -4.53 -14.41 -12.11
N GLN A 3 -5.04 -15.32 -12.93
CA GLN A 3 -6.17 -16.18 -12.61
C GLN A 3 -5.75 -17.60 -12.90
N LEU A 4 -5.82 -18.47 -11.90
CA LEU A 4 -5.34 -19.84 -11.99
C LEU A 4 -6.43 -20.82 -11.54
N PRO A 5 -6.63 -21.92 -12.29
CA PRO A 5 -7.42 -23.03 -11.81
C PRO A 5 -6.65 -23.76 -10.70
N ALA A 6 -7.39 -24.25 -9.71
CA ALA A 6 -6.86 -24.93 -8.54
C ALA A 6 -7.87 -25.94 -8.02
N THR A 7 -7.46 -26.76 -7.05
CA THR A 7 -8.40 -27.55 -6.24
C THR A 7 -8.35 -27.09 -4.80
N PHE A 8 -9.47 -27.14 -4.09
CA PHE A 8 -9.51 -26.82 -2.67
C PHE A 8 -9.83 -28.06 -1.85
N GLU A 9 -9.41 -28.03 -0.59
CA GLU A 9 -9.78 -28.98 0.46
C GLU A 9 -10.10 -28.21 1.74
N ILE A 10 -11.25 -28.49 2.34
CA ILE A 10 -11.61 -27.95 3.65
C ILE A 10 -11.10 -28.93 4.70
N ASP A 11 -10.14 -28.48 5.53
CA ASP A 11 -9.47 -29.33 6.51
C ASP A 11 -10.50 -29.97 7.45
N SER A 12 -10.41 -31.29 7.61
CA SER A 12 -11.34 -32.09 8.41
C SER A 12 -10.92 -32.23 9.87
N ASN A 13 -9.71 -31.76 10.24
CA ASN A 13 -9.07 -32.07 11.53
C ASN A 13 -8.92 -30.88 12.48
N GLN A 14 -9.43 -29.69 12.14
CA GLN A 14 -9.20 -28.46 12.92
C GLN A 14 -10.47 -27.94 13.62
N THR A 15 -10.26 -27.25 14.74
CA THR A 15 -11.30 -26.48 15.46
C THR A 15 -11.54 -25.08 14.89
N VAL A 16 -10.86 -24.73 13.79
CA VAL A 16 -10.90 -23.42 13.12
C VAL A 16 -10.98 -23.64 11.60
N ASN A 17 -11.66 -22.75 10.89
CA ASN A 17 -11.85 -22.83 9.45
C ASN A 17 -10.53 -22.72 8.68
N VAL A 18 -10.08 -23.81 8.06
CA VAL A 18 -8.91 -23.81 7.18
C VAL A 18 -9.31 -24.36 5.81
N ILE A 19 -9.23 -23.49 4.81
CA ILE A 19 -9.36 -23.86 3.40
C ILE A 19 -7.95 -23.91 2.81
N ILE A 20 -7.55 -25.09 2.35
CA ILE A 20 -6.27 -25.31 1.68
C ILE A 20 -6.53 -25.29 0.18
N ILE A 21 -5.78 -24.46 -0.54
CA ILE A 21 -5.82 -24.43 -2.00
C ILE A 21 -4.56 -25.09 -2.55
N ASN A 22 -4.76 -26.01 -3.49
CA ASN A 22 -3.75 -26.82 -4.14
C ASN A 22 -3.61 -26.41 -5.61
N PHE A 23 -2.37 -26.18 -6.03
CA PHE A 23 -1.98 -25.82 -7.39
C PHE A 23 -0.94 -26.80 -7.93
N THR A 24 -0.81 -26.86 -9.26
CA THR A 24 0.35 -27.48 -9.90
C THR A 24 1.62 -26.64 -9.67
N ASP A 25 1.49 -25.31 -9.72
CA ASP A 25 2.48 -24.28 -9.40
C ASP A 25 1.74 -22.93 -9.29
N HIS A 26 2.19 -22.02 -8.41
CA HIS A 26 1.55 -20.71 -8.28
C HIS A 26 2.52 -19.54 -8.02
N PRO A 27 2.27 -18.34 -8.56
CA PRO A 27 3.11 -17.15 -8.36
C PRO A 27 2.70 -16.30 -7.15
N PHE A 28 1.67 -16.71 -6.40
CA PHE A 28 1.18 -15.97 -5.23
C PHE A 28 2.19 -15.95 -4.09
N LYS A 29 2.17 -14.86 -3.31
CA LYS A 29 3.03 -14.62 -2.14
C LYS A 29 2.20 -14.47 -0.87
N ASP A 30 2.86 -14.62 0.28
CA ASP A 30 2.26 -14.30 1.58
C ASP A 30 1.72 -12.86 1.59
N GLY A 31 0.47 -12.71 2.02
CA GLY A 31 -0.24 -11.44 2.08
C GLY A 31 -0.88 -10.99 0.76
N ASP A 32 -0.74 -11.75 -0.34
CA ASP A 32 -1.51 -11.49 -1.56
C ASP A 32 -3.01 -11.61 -1.27
N VAL A 33 -3.82 -10.71 -1.82
CA VAL A 33 -5.28 -10.82 -1.74
C VAL A 33 -5.80 -11.46 -3.00
N VAL A 34 -6.54 -12.55 -2.84
CA VAL A 34 -7.10 -13.31 -3.95
C VAL A 34 -8.60 -13.44 -3.81
N ARG A 35 -9.31 -13.38 -4.93
CA ARG A 35 -10.72 -13.77 -4.99
C ARG A 35 -10.79 -15.27 -5.21
N PHE A 36 -11.47 -15.95 -4.30
CA PHE A 36 -11.82 -17.35 -4.42
C PHE A 36 -13.14 -17.49 -5.18
N ALA A 37 -13.21 -18.42 -6.12
CA ALA A 37 -14.44 -18.81 -6.80
C ALA A 37 -14.50 -20.33 -6.87
N SER A 38 -15.61 -20.94 -6.43
CA SER A 38 -15.76 -22.39 -6.35
C SER A 38 -16.82 -22.88 -7.32
N GLU A 39 -16.55 -24.00 -7.98
CA GLU A 39 -17.57 -24.68 -8.79
C GLU A 39 -18.55 -25.49 -7.92
N HIS A 40 -18.28 -25.61 -6.62
CA HIS A 40 -19.12 -26.34 -5.67
C HIS A 40 -20.32 -25.49 -5.23
N SER A 41 -21.53 -25.97 -5.47
CA SER A 41 -22.79 -25.22 -5.25
C SER A 41 -22.97 -24.70 -3.83
N GLN A 42 -22.51 -25.45 -2.82
CA GLN A 42 -22.61 -25.04 -1.41
C GLN A 42 -21.54 -24.01 -0.99
N LEU A 43 -20.47 -23.86 -1.77
CA LEU A 43 -19.35 -22.95 -1.47
C LEU A 43 -19.36 -21.68 -2.32
N GLN A 44 -20.38 -21.49 -3.16
CA GLN A 44 -20.60 -20.22 -3.87
C GLN A 44 -20.75 -19.03 -2.91
N TYR A 45 -21.18 -19.28 -1.68
CA TYR A 45 -21.28 -18.27 -0.63
C TYR A 45 -19.94 -17.87 -0.01
N TRP A 46 -18.88 -18.64 -0.27
CA TRP A 46 -17.53 -18.36 0.19
C TRP A 46 -16.70 -17.66 -0.89
N GLU A 47 -17.31 -17.23 -2.00
CA GLU A 47 -16.63 -16.54 -3.12
C GLU A 47 -16.30 -15.07 -2.82
N GLU A 48 -15.44 -14.88 -1.83
CA GLU A 48 -15.00 -13.59 -1.36
C GLU A 48 -13.50 -13.37 -1.64
N ASN A 49 -12.98 -12.28 -1.10
CA ASN A 49 -11.56 -11.96 -1.13
C ASN A 49 -10.92 -12.45 0.15
N TYR A 50 -9.82 -13.17 0.03
CA TYR A 50 -9.06 -13.69 1.17
C TYR A 50 -7.59 -13.31 1.05
N SER A 51 -6.94 -13.17 2.19
CA SER A 51 -5.47 -13.02 2.27
C SER A 51 -4.81 -14.39 2.23
N VAL A 52 -3.72 -14.49 1.46
CA VAL A 52 -2.98 -15.74 1.21
C VAL A 52 -1.88 -15.95 2.24
N VAL A 53 -1.80 -17.16 2.80
CA VAL A 53 -0.66 -17.66 3.58
C VAL A 53 -0.10 -18.88 2.86
N VAL A 54 1.05 -18.71 2.20
CA VAL A 54 1.76 -19.73 1.42
C VAL A 54 2.33 -20.78 2.37
N LEU A 55 1.96 -22.03 2.13
CA LEU A 55 2.46 -23.18 2.87
C LEU A 55 3.69 -23.76 2.18
N ASN A 56 3.67 -23.82 0.85
CA ASN A 56 4.76 -24.26 -0.01
C ASN A 56 4.51 -23.81 -1.46
N ALA A 57 5.37 -24.22 -2.41
CA ALA A 57 5.28 -23.82 -3.81
C ALA A 57 3.95 -24.18 -4.51
N ASN A 58 3.21 -25.15 -3.96
CA ASN A 58 2.03 -25.72 -4.59
C ASN A 58 0.77 -25.53 -3.75
N GLN A 59 0.89 -24.93 -2.56
CA GLN A 59 -0.19 -24.84 -1.60
C GLN A 59 -0.14 -23.55 -0.82
N PHE A 60 -1.31 -22.97 -0.61
CA PHE A 60 -1.52 -21.94 0.38
C PHE A 60 -2.83 -22.19 1.14
N LYS A 61 -3.00 -21.50 2.26
CA LYS A 61 -4.28 -21.40 2.97
C LYS A 61 -4.76 -19.96 3.02
N PHE A 62 -6.04 -19.76 3.32
CA PHE A 62 -6.58 -18.44 3.62
C PHE A 62 -6.38 -18.06 5.09
N GLU A 63 -6.12 -16.78 5.33
CA GLU A 63 -6.12 -16.17 6.67
C GLU A 63 -7.54 -15.72 7.04
N ASP A 64 -7.91 -15.82 8.32
CA ASP A 64 -9.15 -15.32 8.91
C ASP A 64 -10.46 -15.75 8.19
N VAL A 65 -10.57 -17.03 7.82
CA VAL A 65 -11.82 -17.58 7.27
C VAL A 65 -12.93 -17.46 8.33
N PRO A 66 -14.06 -16.76 8.07
CA PRO A 66 -15.07 -16.49 9.08
C PRO A 66 -15.67 -17.78 9.68
N ASP A 67 -15.78 -17.86 11.01
CA ASP A 67 -16.36 -19.02 11.73
C ASP A 67 -17.88 -19.16 11.55
N GLU A 68 -18.58 -18.06 11.26
CA GLU A 68 -20.04 -18.03 11.06
C GLU A 68 -20.38 -17.62 9.62
N VAL A 69 -21.17 -18.45 8.94
CA VAL A 69 -21.58 -18.23 7.55
C VAL A 69 -22.75 -17.25 7.51
N PHE A 70 -22.57 -16.12 6.83
CA PHE A 70 -23.68 -15.21 6.52
C PHE A 70 -24.20 -15.44 5.09
N ASN A 71 -25.14 -16.40 4.88
CA ASN A 71 -26.18 -16.35 3.83
C ASN A 71 -27.22 -17.51 3.94
N PRO A 72 -28.38 -17.49 3.25
CA PRO A 72 -29.73 -17.77 3.77
C PRO A 72 -30.10 -19.26 3.97
N ILE A 73 -29.13 -20.19 3.96
CA ILE A 73 -29.39 -21.64 3.89
C ILE A 73 -29.10 -22.38 5.22
N ASN A 74 -28.54 -21.72 6.25
CA ASN A 74 -28.21 -22.36 7.54
C ASN A 74 -27.41 -23.67 7.36
N ILE A 75 -26.36 -23.66 6.55
CA ILE A 75 -25.44 -24.79 6.42
C ILE A 75 -24.43 -24.71 7.57
N THR A 76 -24.25 -25.82 8.30
CA THR A 76 -23.31 -25.92 9.42
C THR A 76 -21.93 -26.37 8.94
N LEU A 77 -20.89 -25.94 9.65
CA LEU A 77 -19.50 -26.21 9.28
C LEU A 77 -19.17 -27.71 9.17
N THR A 78 -19.78 -28.52 10.04
CA THR A 78 -19.66 -29.99 10.03
C THR A 78 -20.14 -30.61 8.72
N GLU A 79 -21.03 -29.96 7.99
CA GLU A 79 -21.59 -30.46 6.72
C GLU A 79 -20.65 -30.25 5.53
N VAL A 80 -19.65 -29.38 5.65
CA VAL A 80 -18.72 -29.05 4.55
C VAL A 80 -17.28 -29.50 4.80
N HIS A 81 -16.94 -29.99 5.99
CA HIS A 81 -15.61 -30.56 6.28
C HIS A 81 -15.27 -31.76 5.39
N GLY A 82 -14.03 -31.81 4.89
CA GLY A 82 -13.57 -32.85 3.96
C GLY A 82 -14.09 -32.68 2.53
N THR A 83 -14.83 -31.61 2.24
CA THR A 83 -15.24 -31.30 0.86
C THR A 83 -14.01 -30.92 0.04
N THR A 84 -13.92 -31.50 -1.15
CA THR A 84 -12.92 -31.17 -2.17
C THR A 84 -13.61 -30.76 -3.46
N GLY A 85 -12.96 -29.90 -4.23
CA GLY A 85 -13.52 -29.48 -5.52
C GLY A 85 -12.59 -28.59 -6.34
N SER A 86 -13.02 -28.30 -7.56
CA SER A 86 -12.35 -27.33 -8.43
C SER A 86 -12.68 -25.91 -7.99
N CYS A 87 -11.69 -25.03 -8.06
CA CYS A 87 -11.84 -23.61 -7.83
C CYS A 87 -10.99 -22.80 -8.80
N THR A 88 -11.29 -21.52 -8.86
CA THR A 88 -10.51 -20.51 -9.55
C THR A 88 -10.04 -19.50 -8.52
N VAL A 89 -8.75 -19.19 -8.56
CA VAL A 89 -8.15 -18.16 -7.71
C VAL A 89 -7.67 -17.03 -8.60
N ALA A 90 -8.22 -15.83 -8.38
CA ALA A 90 -7.86 -14.63 -9.12
C ALA A 90 -7.14 -13.65 -8.19
N LEU A 91 -5.90 -13.28 -8.52
CA LEU A 91 -5.18 -12.21 -7.84
C LEU A 91 -5.99 -10.93 -7.96
N GLN A 92 -6.47 -10.43 -6.83
CA GLN A 92 -7.05 -9.11 -6.79
C GLN A 92 -5.92 -8.10 -6.84
N SER A 93 -6.10 -7.07 -7.66
CA SER A 93 -5.20 -5.91 -7.66
C SER A 93 -5.46 -5.02 -6.44
N LEU A 94 -5.60 -5.61 -5.25
CA LEU A 94 -5.37 -4.83 -4.06
C LEU A 94 -3.89 -4.46 -4.06
N ARG A 95 -3.61 -3.19 -3.82
CA ARG A 95 -2.24 -2.75 -3.56
C ARG A 95 -1.78 -3.54 -2.35
N ILE A 96 -0.89 -4.51 -2.53
CA ILE A 96 -0.31 -5.25 -1.40
C ILE A 96 0.31 -4.19 -0.50
N PRO A 97 -0.26 -3.93 0.68
CA PRO A 97 0.34 -2.96 1.57
C PRO A 97 1.68 -3.52 2.03
N ALA A 98 2.63 -2.63 2.31
CA ALA A 98 3.91 -3.05 2.89
C ALA A 98 3.74 -3.74 4.26
N SER A 99 2.58 -3.57 4.91
CA SER A 99 2.22 -4.23 6.16
C SER A 99 0.95 -5.06 6.05
N VAL A 100 1.03 -6.32 6.49
CA VAL A 100 -0.09 -7.28 6.57
C VAL A 100 -1.27 -6.73 7.36
N LYS A 101 -1.04 -5.80 8.31
CA LYS A 101 -2.07 -5.17 9.13
C LYS A 101 -3.03 -4.27 8.36
N LEU A 102 -2.64 -3.81 7.17
CA LEU A 102 -3.48 -2.98 6.30
C LEU A 102 -4.35 -3.81 5.36
N SER A 103 -4.03 -5.08 5.12
CA SER A 103 -4.82 -5.93 4.20
C SER A 103 -6.27 -6.09 4.67
N PRO A 104 -6.56 -6.36 5.97
CA PRO A 104 -7.93 -6.41 6.48
C PRO A 104 -8.67 -5.07 6.37
N GLU A 105 -7.97 -3.94 6.41
CA GLU A 105 -8.62 -2.62 6.33
C GLU A 105 -9.25 -2.34 4.97
N PHE A 106 -8.63 -2.81 3.89
CA PHE A 106 -9.21 -2.67 2.55
C PHE A 106 -10.44 -3.55 2.33
N GLN A 107 -10.59 -4.60 3.13
CA GLN A 107 -11.70 -5.56 3.07
C GLN A 107 -12.79 -5.23 4.10
N SER A 108 -12.50 -4.38 5.08
CA SER A 108 -13.45 -3.94 6.09
C SER A 108 -14.66 -3.23 5.46
N LEU A 109 -15.84 -3.48 6.02
CA LEU A 109 -17.08 -2.78 5.65
C LEU A 109 -17.03 -1.29 6.01
N GLU A 110 -16.24 -0.93 7.02
CA GLU A 110 -16.00 0.44 7.48
C GLU A 110 -14.49 0.70 7.47
N PRO A 111 -13.88 0.95 6.30
CA PRO A 111 -12.46 1.20 6.21
C PRO A 111 -12.14 2.51 6.95
N SER A 112 -11.10 2.47 7.77
CA SER A 112 -10.59 3.68 8.41
C SER A 112 -10.09 4.66 7.34
N ALA A 113 -10.26 5.97 7.60
CA ALA A 113 -9.77 7.02 6.70
C ALA A 113 -8.27 6.88 6.40
N GLU A 114 -7.89 7.00 5.12
CA GLU A 114 -6.50 7.05 4.69
C GLU A 114 -5.88 8.41 5.04
N ILE A 115 -4.70 8.36 5.65
CA ILE A 115 -3.93 9.53 6.09
C ILE A 115 -2.62 9.55 5.31
N GLU A 116 -2.35 10.69 4.70
CA GLU A 116 -1.11 10.96 3.98
C GLU A 116 -0.20 11.86 4.82
N LEU A 117 1.01 11.37 5.05
CA LEU A 117 2.07 12.05 5.79
C LEU A 117 3.29 12.19 4.88
N PHE A 118 4.04 13.27 5.05
CA PHE A 118 5.20 13.57 4.22
C PHE A 118 6.41 13.91 5.08
N LYS A 119 7.56 13.38 4.70
CA LYS A 119 8.86 13.73 5.25
C LYS A 119 9.71 14.36 4.14
N PHE A 120 10.10 15.60 4.34
CA PHE A 120 10.95 16.36 3.44
C PHE A 120 12.37 16.42 4.02
N THR A 121 13.36 15.93 3.29
CA THR A 121 14.75 15.82 3.76
C THR A 121 15.70 16.58 2.84
N PHE A 122 16.59 17.37 3.43
CA PHE A 122 17.69 18.04 2.74
C PHE A 122 19.02 17.46 3.24
N ASP A 123 19.87 17.02 2.32
CA ASP A 123 21.18 16.45 2.63
C ASP A 123 22.32 17.38 2.16
N LYS A 124 23.42 17.45 2.92
CA LYS A 124 24.57 18.28 2.58
C LYS A 124 25.15 18.00 1.19
N ASN A 125 25.21 16.73 0.79
CA ASN A 125 25.84 16.37 -0.48
C ASN A 125 24.99 16.74 -1.70
N VAL A 126 23.69 16.98 -1.48
CA VAL A 126 22.71 17.25 -2.53
C VAL A 126 22.24 18.71 -2.50
N ASN A 127 21.91 19.21 -1.31
CA ASN A 127 21.24 20.48 -1.06
C ASN A 127 22.15 21.51 -0.37
N GLY A 128 23.42 21.18 -0.12
CA GLY A 128 24.45 22.08 0.42
C GLY A 128 24.57 22.08 1.95
N GLN A 129 23.50 21.75 2.69
CA GLN A 129 23.52 21.52 4.13
C GLN A 129 22.59 20.37 4.52
N THR A 130 22.94 19.67 5.60
CA THR A 130 22.04 18.73 6.27
C THR A 130 21.32 19.48 7.38
N ILE A 131 20.00 19.41 7.37
CA ILE A 131 19.12 19.95 8.42
C ILE A 131 18.17 18.86 8.89
N ASP A 132 17.51 19.12 10.03
CA ASP A 132 16.47 18.23 10.51
C ASP A 132 15.33 18.12 9.47
N PRO A 133 14.82 16.90 9.20
CA PRO A 133 13.74 16.73 8.24
C PRO A 133 12.48 17.47 8.67
N TYR A 134 11.76 18.00 7.71
CA TYR A 134 10.44 18.56 7.95
C TYR A 134 9.36 17.50 7.76
N TYR A 135 8.38 17.51 8.66
CA TYR A 135 7.27 16.56 8.68
C TYR A 135 5.96 17.31 8.48
N TYR A 136 5.22 16.96 7.43
CA TYR A 136 3.99 17.66 7.03
C TYR A 136 2.85 16.68 6.79
N HIS A 137 1.62 17.17 6.96
CA HIS A 137 0.41 16.47 6.52
C HIS A 137 -0.68 17.47 6.12
N ALA A 138 -1.62 17.02 5.28
CA ALA A 138 -2.61 17.88 4.64
C ALA A 138 -3.89 18.15 5.47
N GLY A 139 -3.98 17.62 6.70
CA GLY A 139 -5.21 17.68 7.51
C GLY A 139 -4.93 18.05 8.96
N THR A 140 -5.89 17.80 9.84
CA THR A 140 -5.73 17.87 11.31
C THR A 140 -6.34 16.62 11.93
N ASN A 141 -5.93 16.27 13.15
CA ASN A 141 -6.55 15.16 13.89
C ASN A 141 -7.92 15.56 14.49
N GLU A 142 -8.55 14.66 15.25
CA GLU A 142 -9.88 14.90 15.85
C GLU A 142 -9.92 16.09 16.82
N ILE A 143 -8.77 16.43 17.42
CA ILE A 143 -8.62 17.55 18.35
C ILE A 143 -8.13 18.84 17.64
N ASN A 144 -8.12 18.85 16.31
CA ASN A 144 -7.69 19.97 15.46
C ASN A 144 -6.23 20.41 15.68
N THR A 145 -5.34 19.47 16.03
CA THR A 145 -3.91 19.74 16.18
C THR A 145 -3.08 19.02 15.11
N ASN A 146 -1.76 19.26 15.16
CA ASN A 146 -0.76 18.44 14.50
C ASN A 146 -0.97 16.95 14.78
N LEU A 147 -0.62 16.13 13.80
CA LEU A 147 -0.79 14.69 13.86
C LEU A 147 0.50 14.02 14.31
N VAL A 148 0.40 13.03 15.20
CA VAL A 148 1.56 12.28 15.70
C VAL A 148 1.51 10.84 15.19
N PHE A 149 2.58 10.39 14.56
CA PHE A 149 2.69 9.01 14.09
C PHE A 149 4.10 8.51 14.32
N ASN A 150 4.23 7.32 14.90
CA ASN A 150 5.54 6.76 15.26
C ASN A 150 6.35 7.71 16.16
N SER A 151 5.67 8.37 17.11
CA SER A 151 6.25 9.40 18.00
C SER A 151 6.82 10.64 17.31
N ILE A 152 6.55 10.82 16.01
CA ILE A 152 6.96 11.99 15.24
C ILE A 152 5.76 12.90 15.02
N THR A 153 5.93 14.19 15.28
CA THR A 153 4.89 15.20 15.03
C THR A 153 4.96 15.70 13.58
N TYR A 154 3.87 15.55 12.86
CA TYR A 154 3.64 16.08 11.53
C TYR A 154 2.86 17.39 11.66
N VAL A 155 3.40 18.46 11.10
CA VAL A 155 2.77 19.78 11.15
C VAL A 155 1.63 19.84 10.14
N ALA A 156 0.47 20.33 10.58
CA ALA A 156 -0.66 20.57 9.71
C ALA A 156 -0.33 21.74 8.77
N LEU A 157 0.01 21.43 7.53
CA LEU A 157 0.29 22.40 6.48
C LEU A 157 -0.51 21.99 5.25
N PRO A 158 -1.39 22.85 4.70
CA PRO A 158 -2.16 22.49 3.52
C PRO A 158 -1.24 22.09 2.38
N VAL A 159 -1.32 20.83 2.00
CA VAL A 159 -0.56 20.23 0.91
C VAL A 159 -1.55 19.52 0.00
N LYS A 160 -1.37 19.69 -1.30
CA LYS A 160 -2.14 19.00 -2.34
C LYS A 160 -1.18 18.18 -3.19
N VAL A 161 -1.42 16.88 -3.23
CA VAL A 161 -0.63 15.92 -3.98
C VAL A 161 -1.44 15.26 -5.09
N THR A 162 -0.84 15.10 -6.27
CA THR A 162 -1.46 14.40 -7.40
C THR A 162 -0.41 13.65 -8.21
N GLY A 163 -0.81 12.63 -8.98
CA GLY A 163 0.07 11.99 -9.96
C GLY A 163 1.07 10.97 -9.39
N PHE A 164 0.83 10.48 -8.17
CA PHE A 164 1.62 9.40 -7.55
C PHE A 164 1.27 8.00 -8.08
N ASP A 165 0.23 7.87 -8.91
CA ASP A 165 -0.21 6.57 -9.41
C ASP A 165 0.79 5.98 -10.40
N LYS A 166 1.33 4.81 -10.04
CA LYS A 166 2.20 4.00 -10.89
C LYS A 166 1.34 3.36 -11.98
N THR A 167 1.42 3.88 -13.21
CA THR A 167 0.68 3.32 -14.35
C THR A 167 1.47 2.20 -15.04
N THR A 168 0.78 1.18 -15.55
CA THR A 168 1.39 0.07 -16.32
C THR A 168 1.76 0.48 -17.76
N LYS A 169 1.52 1.74 -18.15
CA LYS A 169 1.67 2.24 -19.53
C LYS A 169 3.10 2.67 -19.88
N GLY A 170 4.08 2.38 -19.03
CA GLY A 170 5.52 2.58 -19.31
C GLY A 170 6.02 4.01 -19.15
N THR A 171 5.16 4.99 -18.87
CA THR A 171 5.57 6.33 -18.45
C THR A 171 5.78 6.35 -16.95
N MET A 172 6.97 6.80 -16.51
CA MET A 172 7.22 7.01 -15.09
C MET A 172 6.31 8.11 -14.55
N PRO A 173 5.68 7.92 -13.38
CA PRO A 173 4.87 8.93 -12.74
C PRO A 173 5.70 10.19 -12.45
N ARG A 174 5.07 11.35 -12.64
CA ARG A 174 5.64 12.68 -12.37
C ARG A 174 4.71 13.40 -11.39
N PRO A 175 4.76 13.05 -10.10
CA PRO A 175 3.81 13.61 -9.15
C PRO A 175 3.99 15.11 -8.99
N LYS A 176 2.90 15.79 -8.67
CA LYS A 176 2.91 17.21 -8.30
C LYS A 176 2.65 17.35 -6.82
N PHE A 177 3.49 18.15 -6.16
CA PHE A 177 3.42 18.44 -4.74
C PHE A 177 3.25 19.95 -4.56
N GLU A 178 2.04 20.37 -4.21
CA GLU A 178 1.68 21.78 -4.03
C GLU A 178 1.51 22.07 -2.53
N ILE A 179 2.22 23.07 -2.03
CA ILE A 179 2.30 23.43 -0.62
C ILE A 179 1.80 24.85 -0.45
N ALA A 180 1.00 25.11 0.58
CA ALA A 180 0.70 26.48 1.00
C ALA A 180 1.99 27.21 1.45
N ASN A 181 2.14 28.44 0.97
CA ASN A 181 3.30 29.29 1.21
C ASN A 181 2.94 30.51 2.08
N THR A 182 2.27 30.27 3.20
CA THR A 182 1.89 31.34 4.13
C THR A 182 3.13 32.16 4.52
N ASP A 183 3.02 33.48 4.41
CA ASP A 183 4.10 34.44 4.67
C ASP A 183 5.40 34.19 3.89
N SER A 184 5.32 33.52 2.73
CA SER A 184 6.49 33.13 1.92
C SER A 184 7.48 32.22 2.67
N ALA A 185 7.05 31.47 3.69
CA ALA A 185 7.92 30.65 4.51
C ALA A 185 8.65 29.54 3.73
N ILE A 186 7.97 28.89 2.78
CA ILE A 186 8.56 27.85 1.92
C ILE A 186 9.54 28.47 0.93
N SER A 187 9.19 29.62 0.36
CA SER A 187 10.10 30.40 -0.49
C SER A 187 11.38 30.80 0.26
N ALA A 188 11.26 31.29 1.49
CA ALA A 188 12.41 31.62 2.34
C ALA A 188 13.28 30.39 2.62
N LEU A 189 12.66 29.22 2.85
CA LEU A 189 13.35 27.95 3.00
C LEU A 189 14.15 27.59 1.73
N PHE A 190 13.56 27.78 0.55
CA PHE A 190 14.20 27.43 -0.73
C PHE A 190 15.34 28.38 -1.13
N ILE A 191 15.34 29.60 -0.60
CA ILE A 191 16.49 30.53 -0.70
C ILE A 191 17.68 30.00 0.11
N LEU A 192 17.41 29.45 1.30
CA LEU A 192 18.45 28.91 2.19
C LEU A 192 18.96 27.53 1.72
N TYR A 193 18.05 26.70 1.23
CA TYR A 193 18.33 25.32 0.84
C TYR A 193 17.77 25.05 -0.55
N ASN A 194 18.63 24.73 -1.50
CA ASN A 194 18.21 24.40 -2.86
C ASN A 194 17.30 23.15 -2.82
N PRO A 195 16.02 23.24 -3.21
CA PRO A 195 15.10 22.11 -3.09
C PRO A 195 15.33 21.03 -4.14
N ILE A 196 16.08 21.32 -5.20
CA ILE A 196 16.34 20.36 -6.28
C ILE A 196 17.01 19.11 -5.72
N HIS A 197 16.51 17.95 -6.11
CA HIS A 197 16.93 16.62 -5.66
C HIS A 197 16.72 16.33 -4.16
N ALA A 198 16.07 17.21 -3.40
CA ALA A 198 15.66 16.90 -2.03
C ALA A 198 14.70 15.71 -2.01
N GLU A 199 14.80 14.87 -0.97
CA GLU A 199 13.98 13.67 -0.83
C GLU A 199 12.65 14.00 -0.18
N VAL A 200 11.57 13.56 -0.81
CA VAL A 200 10.20 13.57 -0.29
C VAL A 200 9.74 12.13 -0.12
N LEU A 201 9.68 11.68 1.13
CA LEU A 201 9.08 10.38 1.48
C LEU A 201 7.60 10.59 1.78
N ARG A 202 6.74 9.90 1.03
CA ARG A 202 5.30 9.82 1.32
C ARG A 202 5.04 8.59 2.18
N ILE A 203 4.29 8.78 3.25
CA ILE A 203 3.88 7.72 4.16
C ILE A 203 2.36 7.74 4.17
N LYS A 204 1.76 6.62 3.77
CA LYS A 204 0.31 6.42 3.83
C LYS A 204 0.01 5.42 4.91
N THR A 205 -0.95 5.73 5.77
CA THR A 205 -1.45 4.86 6.84
C THR A 205 -2.94 5.09 7.05
N CYS A 206 -3.62 4.24 7.80
CA CYS A 206 -5.01 4.47 8.19
C CYS A 206 -5.08 5.21 9.53
N LYS A 207 -6.09 6.08 9.70
CA LYS A 207 -6.33 6.84 10.94
C LYS A 207 -6.25 5.97 12.21
N LYS A 208 -6.80 4.76 12.21
CA LYS A 208 -6.78 3.86 13.38
C LYS A 208 -5.37 3.44 13.85
N PHE A 209 -4.34 3.56 13.01
CA PHE A 209 -2.97 3.19 13.37
C PHE A 209 -2.16 4.35 13.95
N LEU A 210 -2.75 5.55 14.02
CA LEU A 210 -2.10 6.73 14.59
C LEU A 210 -1.84 6.59 16.10
N ASP A 211 -0.91 7.36 16.61
CA ASP A 211 -0.59 7.33 18.03
C ASP A 211 -1.79 7.79 18.88
N ALA A 212 -1.89 7.28 20.11
CA ALA A 212 -3.00 7.54 21.02
C ALA A 212 -3.27 9.02 21.30
N VAL A 213 -2.23 9.86 21.23
CA VAL A 213 -2.29 11.31 21.47
C VAL A 213 -3.15 12.06 20.45
N ASN A 214 -3.48 11.45 19.32
CA ASN A 214 -4.32 12.06 18.28
C ASN A 214 -5.82 12.01 18.58
N PHE A 215 -6.23 11.24 19.60
CA PHE A 215 -7.62 10.94 19.90
C PHE A 215 -8.05 11.58 21.21
N THR A 216 -9.28 12.06 21.26
CA THR A 216 -9.85 12.70 22.47
C THR A 216 -9.86 11.77 23.69
N SER A 217 -9.94 10.45 23.46
CA SER A 217 -9.85 9.43 24.51
C SER A 217 -8.46 9.33 25.17
N GLY A 218 -7.41 9.81 24.50
CA GLY A 218 -6.01 9.65 24.92
C GLY A 218 -5.48 8.22 24.83
N THR A 219 -6.24 7.29 24.26
CA THR A 219 -5.89 5.87 24.13
C THR A 219 -6.18 5.37 22.73
N ASN A 220 -5.25 4.60 22.15
CA ASN A 220 -5.49 3.88 20.91
C ASN A 220 -4.78 2.51 20.94
N ALA A 221 -5.54 1.44 21.10
CA ALA A 221 -5.00 0.07 21.17
C ALA A 221 -4.52 -0.46 19.81
N THR A 222 -4.96 0.16 18.72
CA THR A 222 -4.57 -0.24 17.36
C THR A 222 -3.44 0.61 16.79
N ALA A 223 -2.80 1.47 17.61
CA ALA A 223 -1.64 2.24 17.18
C ALA A 223 -0.52 1.30 16.71
N ASP A 224 -0.07 1.47 15.46
CA ASP A 224 0.97 0.63 14.87
C ASP A 224 1.81 1.45 13.87
N PRO A 225 3.07 1.78 14.21
CA PRO A 225 3.94 2.56 13.33
C PRO A 225 4.38 1.80 12.07
N THR A 226 4.20 0.48 12.04
CA THR A 226 4.57 -0.36 10.90
C THR A 226 3.45 -0.51 9.88
N ALA A 227 2.22 -0.13 10.22
CA ALA A 227 1.04 -0.22 9.35
C ALA A 227 1.05 0.88 8.27
N ILE A 228 1.95 0.77 7.29
CA ILE A 228 2.11 1.69 6.17
C ILE A 228 1.87 1.00 4.81
N PHE A 229 1.29 1.73 3.87
CA PHE A 229 0.86 1.15 2.59
C PHE A 229 2.05 0.81 1.71
N GLU A 230 3.09 1.65 1.71
CA GLU A 230 4.28 1.47 0.86
C GLU A 230 5.50 1.89 1.69
N ALA A 231 6.45 0.98 1.90
CA ALA A 231 7.66 1.27 2.71
C ALA A 231 8.66 2.18 1.98
N ASP A 232 8.67 2.13 0.65
CA ASP A 232 9.63 2.86 -0.21
C ASP A 232 8.93 3.81 -1.19
N ASP A 233 7.91 4.55 -0.75
CA ASP A 233 7.26 5.61 -1.56
C ASP A 233 8.09 6.91 -1.53
N ARG A 234 9.34 6.80 -2.00
CA ARG A 234 10.34 7.88 -2.04
C ARG A 234 10.36 8.58 -3.38
N TRP A 235 10.34 9.90 -3.31
CA TRP A 235 10.36 10.79 -4.46
C TRP A 235 11.41 11.87 -4.26
N TYR A 236 11.78 12.51 -5.34
CA TYR A 236 12.80 13.55 -5.33
C TYR A 236 12.31 14.74 -6.14
N VAL A 237 12.66 15.94 -5.70
CA VAL A 237 12.30 17.16 -6.43
C VAL A 237 13.07 17.23 -7.73
N ASP A 238 12.36 17.19 -8.86
CA ASP A 238 12.96 17.38 -10.19
C ASP A 238 13.06 18.87 -10.52
N ARG A 239 11.99 19.62 -10.26
CA ARG A 239 11.93 21.07 -10.50
C ARG A 239 10.85 21.77 -9.68
N VAL A 240 11.05 23.06 -9.48
CA VAL A 240 10.02 23.99 -9.01
C VAL A 240 9.20 24.43 -10.21
N VAL A 241 7.91 24.10 -10.23
CA VAL A 241 6.98 24.39 -11.34
C VAL A 241 6.41 25.80 -11.21
N ASN A 242 6.06 26.20 -9.99
CA ASN A 242 5.51 27.50 -9.68
C ASN A 242 5.89 27.89 -8.26
N GLU A 243 6.18 29.17 -8.05
CA GLU A 243 6.48 29.72 -6.74
C GLU A 243 5.84 31.10 -6.64
N ASN A 244 4.94 31.28 -5.68
CA ASN A 244 4.30 32.55 -5.41
C ASN A 244 4.01 32.70 -3.90
N PRO A 245 3.64 33.89 -3.41
CA PRO A 245 3.42 34.14 -1.98
C PRO A 245 2.25 33.38 -1.33
N GLN A 246 1.50 32.58 -2.09
CA GLN A 246 0.38 31.78 -1.59
C GLN A 246 0.66 30.28 -1.71
N THR A 247 1.32 29.84 -2.77
CA THR A 247 1.62 28.43 -3.03
C THR A 247 2.97 28.21 -3.69
N VAL A 248 3.58 27.07 -3.39
CA VAL A 248 4.74 26.54 -4.11
C VAL A 248 4.39 25.17 -4.67
N ALA A 249 4.62 24.96 -5.96
CA ALA A 249 4.35 23.71 -6.65
C ALA A 249 5.66 23.08 -7.13
N LEU A 250 5.89 21.84 -6.73
CA LEU A 250 7.03 21.02 -7.11
C LEU A 250 6.57 19.91 -8.05
N GLU A 251 7.43 19.56 -9.00
CA GLU A 251 7.32 18.32 -9.75
C GLU A 251 8.35 17.34 -9.20
N LEU A 252 7.87 16.14 -8.88
CA LEU A 252 8.67 15.07 -8.31
C LEU A 252 8.98 14.00 -9.36
N SER A 253 10.07 13.29 -9.14
CA SER A 253 10.48 12.13 -9.95
C SER A 253 10.98 11.00 -9.05
N GLY A 254 10.95 9.78 -9.58
CA GLY A 254 11.55 8.62 -8.90
C GLY A 254 13.08 8.62 -9.04
N LYS A 255 13.77 7.96 -8.11
CA LYS A 255 15.25 7.89 -8.09
C LYS A 255 15.89 7.44 -9.40
N ILE A 256 15.22 6.53 -10.11
CA ILE A 256 15.71 5.96 -11.38
C ILE A 256 15.70 6.98 -12.53
N ASP A 257 14.78 7.94 -12.52
CA ASP A 257 14.70 9.00 -13.53
C ASP A 257 15.89 9.97 -13.38
N MET A 258 16.28 10.24 -12.14
CA MET A 258 17.40 11.14 -11.83
C MET A 258 18.79 10.59 -12.19
N THR A 259 18.95 9.26 -12.17
CA THR A 259 20.29 8.66 -12.27
C THR A 259 20.85 8.61 -13.69
N ASN A 260 20.11 9.12 -14.70
CA ASN A 260 20.46 8.97 -16.13
C ASN A 260 20.86 7.52 -16.50
N LEU A 261 20.36 6.54 -15.73
CA LEU A 261 20.79 5.16 -15.84
C LEU A 261 20.16 4.55 -17.09
N ARG A 262 20.96 4.40 -18.14
CA ARG A 262 20.52 3.72 -19.36
C ARG A 262 20.31 2.25 -19.05
N LEU A 263 19.06 1.81 -19.04
CA LEU A 263 18.75 0.38 -18.97
C LEU A 263 19.40 -0.36 -20.16
N PRO A 264 19.95 -1.56 -19.95
CA PRO A 264 20.51 -2.37 -21.03
C PRO A 264 19.49 -2.56 -22.15
N LYS A 265 19.88 -2.27 -23.40
CA LYS A 265 19.02 -2.52 -24.55
C LYS A 265 18.72 -4.02 -24.67
N ARG A 266 17.46 -4.37 -24.98
CA ARG A 266 17.05 -5.75 -25.26
C ARG A 266 17.96 -6.33 -26.36
N ARG A 267 18.65 -7.43 -26.06
CA ARG A 267 19.43 -8.18 -27.06
C ARG A 267 18.49 -9.14 -27.76
N PHE A 268 18.21 -8.91 -29.03
CA PHE A 268 17.54 -9.91 -29.86
C PHE A 268 18.57 -11.00 -30.19
N ARG A 269 18.23 -12.26 -29.90
CA ARG A 269 18.99 -13.41 -30.39
C ARG A 269 18.20 -13.96 -31.57
N GLU A 270 18.74 -13.86 -32.78
CA GLU A 270 18.17 -14.59 -33.92
C GLU A 270 18.24 -16.09 -33.59
N SER A 271 17.07 -16.70 -33.42
CA SER A 271 16.95 -18.15 -33.47
C SER A 271 17.18 -18.55 -34.91
N LYS A 272 18.35 -19.13 -35.21
CA LYS A 272 18.58 -19.77 -36.51
C LYS A 272 17.50 -20.83 -36.71
N VAL A 273 16.62 -20.59 -37.67
CA VAL A 273 15.70 -21.61 -38.19
C VAL A 273 16.60 -22.71 -38.76
N LYS A 274 16.46 -23.93 -38.23
CA LYS A 274 17.09 -25.10 -38.85
C LYS A 274 16.35 -25.34 -40.17
N ILE A 275 17.06 -25.16 -41.28
CA ILE A 275 16.68 -25.67 -42.60
C ILE A 275 16.93 -27.18 -42.57
#